data_AF-A0A4U5NLH4-F1
#
_entry.id   AF-A0A4U5NLH4-F1
#
_cell.length_a   1.000
_cell.length_b   1.000
_cell.length_c   1.000
_cell.angle_alpha   90.00
_cell.angle_beta   90.00
_cell.angle_gamma   90.00
#
_symmetry.space_group_name_H-M   'P 1'
#
loop_
_entity.id
_entity.type
_entity.pdbx_description
1 polymer ?
#
loop_
_entity_poly.entity_id
_entity_poly.type
_entity_poly.pdbx_seq_one_letter_code
_entity_poly.pdbx_strand_id
1 'polypeptide(L)'
;MQEYYDPKQSMLELVFAPAEEWISRSDSEIIDAAMGELAKLFPDEISTDQSKTKIVCLQDGPNCEPCRPLQRSPIEGFYLSGDYTKQKYLASMEGAVLSGKLCAQAIVQDYELLVAWGQRELTEATMS
;
A
#
# COMPACT_ATOMS: atom_id res chain seq x y z
N MET A 1 -7.44 -11.34 13.78
CA MET A 1 -6.21 -12.15 13.86
C MET A 1 -6.46 -13.54 14.49
N GLN A 2 -7.72 -14.00 14.58
CA GLN A 2 -8.08 -15.29 15.19
C GLN A 2 -8.54 -16.32 14.15
N GLU A 3 -8.71 -15.92 12.89
CA GLU A 3 -9.26 -16.75 11.82
C GLU A 3 -8.21 -17.67 11.13
N TYR A 4 -6.93 -17.54 11.48
CA TYR A 4 -5.83 -18.27 10.83
C TYR A 4 -5.06 -19.21 11.76
N TYR A 5 -5.41 -19.26 13.05
CA TYR A 5 -4.68 -20.07 14.01
C TYR A 5 -5.30 -21.46 14.14
N ASP A 6 -4.64 -22.45 13.55
CA ASP A 6 -4.91 -23.88 13.77
C ASP A 6 -3.65 -24.54 14.35
N PRO A 7 -3.71 -25.17 15.53
CA PRO A 7 -2.56 -25.85 16.13
C PRO A 7 -2.03 -27.05 15.33
N LYS A 8 -2.73 -27.48 14.28
CA LYS A 8 -2.36 -28.60 13.40
C LYS A 8 -2.04 -28.19 11.96
N GLN A 9 -2.14 -26.90 11.62
CA GLN A 9 -1.85 -26.40 10.27
C GLN A 9 -0.91 -25.21 10.32
N SER A 10 0.09 -25.23 9.45
CA SER A 10 1.02 -24.12 9.26
C SER A 10 0.66 -23.37 7.99
N MET A 11 0.54 -22.05 8.07
CA MET A 11 0.34 -21.18 6.91
C MET A 11 1.66 -20.47 6.59
N LEU A 12 2.08 -20.57 5.33
CA LEU A 12 3.25 -19.86 4.83
C LEU A 12 2.77 -18.68 3.96
N GLU A 13 3.12 -17.47 4.36
CA GLU A 13 2.91 -16.26 3.56
C GLU A 13 4.24 -15.84 2.96
N LEU A 14 4.31 -15.80 1.62
CA LEU A 14 5.53 -15.59 0.86
C LEU A 14 5.35 -14.38 -0.05
N VAL A 15 6.36 -13.52 -0.12
CA VAL A 15 6.41 -12.41 -1.07
C VAL A 15 7.23 -12.84 -2.27
N PHE A 16 6.60 -12.87 -3.44
CA PHE A 16 7.26 -13.20 -4.70
C PHE A 16 7.74 -11.92 -5.39
N ALA A 17 9.06 -11.72 -5.48
CA ALA A 17 9.66 -10.56 -6.15
C ALA A 17 10.96 -10.95 -6.88
N PRO A 18 11.24 -10.37 -8.07
CA PRO A 18 10.42 -9.42 -8.84
C PRO A 18 9.23 -10.11 -9.52
N ALA A 19 8.04 -9.47 -9.50
CA ALA A 19 6.81 -10.09 -10.00
C ALA A 19 6.48 -9.77 -11.48
N GLU A 20 7.29 -8.96 -12.17
CA GLU A 20 7.00 -8.47 -13.52
C GLU A 20 6.77 -9.60 -14.54
N GLU A 21 7.57 -10.66 -14.49
CA GLU A 21 7.44 -11.85 -15.35
C GLU A 21 6.39 -12.86 -14.86
N TRP A 22 5.84 -12.66 -13.66
CA TRP A 22 4.93 -13.58 -12.98
C TRP A 22 3.48 -13.10 -12.99
N ILE A 23 3.25 -11.79 -13.09
CA ILE A 23 1.90 -11.19 -13.16
C ILE A 23 1.07 -11.71 -14.32
N SER A 24 1.72 -12.10 -15.43
CA SER A 24 1.07 -12.64 -16.62
C SER A 24 0.92 -14.17 -16.62
N ARG A 25 1.48 -14.87 -15.63
CA ARG A 25 1.46 -16.33 -15.54
C ARG A 25 0.23 -16.84 -14.82
N SER A 26 -0.05 -18.12 -14.99
CA SER A 26 -1.14 -18.79 -14.27
C SER A 26 -0.78 -19.01 -12.79
N ASP A 27 -1.80 -19.03 -11.92
CA ASP A 27 -1.62 -19.33 -10.49
C ASP A 27 -0.86 -20.65 -10.28
N SER A 28 -1.12 -21.68 -11.11
CA SER A 28 -0.41 -22.97 -11.05
C SER A 28 1.09 -22.83 -11.29
N GLU A 29 1.51 -22.02 -12.27
CA GLU A 29 2.93 -21.81 -12.56
C GLU A 29 3.64 -21.04 -11.45
N ILE A 30 2.94 -20.09 -10.81
CA ILE A 30 3.48 -19.34 -9.67
C ILE A 30 3.62 -20.27 -8.46
N ILE A 31 2.61 -21.11 -8.21
CA ILE A 31 2.64 -22.09 -7.11
C ILE A 31 3.76 -23.10 -7.32
N ASP A 32 3.91 -23.67 -8.52
CA ASP A 32 4.97 -24.64 -8.81
C ASP A 32 6.35 -24.03 -8.63
N ALA A 33 6.55 -22.77 -9.03
CA ALA A 33 7.79 -22.04 -8.81
C ALA A 33 8.06 -21.80 -7.31
N ALA A 34 7.05 -21.37 -6.56
CA ALA A 34 7.16 -21.16 -5.12
C ALA A 34 7.46 -22.48 -4.37
N MET A 35 6.78 -23.57 -4.73
CA MET A 35 7.02 -24.91 -4.18
C MET A 35 8.42 -25.43 -4.53
N GLY A 36 8.93 -25.14 -5.73
CA GLY A 36 10.30 -25.46 -6.13
C GLY A 36 11.37 -24.77 -5.28
N GLU A 37 11.16 -23.51 -4.90
CA GLU A 37 12.07 -22.79 -3.99
C GLU A 37 11.88 -23.23 -2.52
N LEU A 38 10.64 -23.47 -2.08
CA LEU A 38 10.35 -24.00 -0.75
C LEU A 38 10.97 -25.38 -0.52
N ALA A 39 10.96 -26.27 -1.52
CA ALA A 39 11.61 -27.57 -1.44
C ALA A 39 13.14 -27.48 -1.30
N LYS A 40 13.76 -26.38 -1.75
CA LYS A 40 15.19 -26.13 -1.50
C LYS A 40 15.44 -25.61 -0.08
N LEU A 41 14.51 -24.81 0.46
CA LEU A 41 14.60 -24.22 1.80
C LEU A 41 14.27 -25.24 2.90
N PHE A 42 13.33 -26.14 2.65
CA PHE A 42 12.84 -27.15 3.59
C PHE A 42 12.76 -28.54 2.92
N PRO A 43 13.91 -29.12 2.55
CA PRO A 43 13.97 -30.36 1.75
C PRO A 43 13.34 -31.57 2.44
N ASP A 44 13.29 -31.58 3.78
CA ASP A 44 12.79 -32.72 4.57
C ASP A 44 11.31 -32.56 4.99
N GLU A 45 10.72 -31.37 4.82
CA GLU A 45 9.40 -31.02 5.38
C GLU A 45 8.36 -30.70 4.31
N ILE A 46 8.79 -30.26 3.12
CA ILE A 46 7.89 -29.84 2.04
C ILE A 46 8.00 -30.82 0.86
N SER A 47 7.21 -31.89 0.95
CA SER A 47 6.78 -32.67 -0.22
C SER A 47 5.65 -31.89 -0.90
N THR A 48 5.62 -31.87 -2.24
CA THR A 48 4.74 -31.06 -3.12
C THR A 48 3.24 -31.27 -2.91
N ASP A 49 2.72 -30.93 -1.73
CA ASP A 49 1.30 -30.93 -1.40
C ASP A 49 0.75 -29.54 -1.74
N GLN A 50 -0.10 -29.49 -2.77
CA GLN A 50 -0.71 -28.29 -3.32
C GLN A 50 -1.79 -27.72 -2.39
N SER A 51 -1.42 -27.32 -1.18
CA SER A 51 -2.34 -26.70 -0.23
C SER A 51 -2.83 -25.33 -0.75
N LYS A 52 -4.11 -25.04 -0.49
CA LYS A 52 -4.87 -23.91 -1.08
C LYS A 52 -4.14 -22.58 -0.88
N THR A 53 -3.75 -21.95 -1.98
CA THR A 53 -2.98 -20.69 -1.98
C THR A 53 -3.81 -19.53 -2.51
N LYS A 54 -3.60 -18.32 -1.96
CA LYS A 54 -4.17 -17.06 -2.46
C LYS A 54 -3.02 -16.12 -2.79
N ILE A 55 -2.93 -15.68 -4.04
CA ILE A 55 -1.85 -14.81 -4.53
C ILE A 55 -2.37 -13.37 -4.60
N VAL A 56 -1.57 -12.42 -4.09
CA VAL A 56 -1.81 -10.97 -4.24
C VAL A 56 -0.52 -10.34 -4.74
N CYS A 57 -0.57 -9.68 -5.90
CA CYS A 57 0.58 -9.04 -6.51
C CYS A 57 0.48 -7.50 -6.41
N LEU A 58 1.58 -6.85 -6.04
CA LEU A 58 1.72 -5.39 -5.98
C LEU A 58 3.04 -5.01 -6.69
N GLN A 59 3.03 -3.92 -7.47
CA GLN A 59 4.21 -3.41 -8.19
C GLN A 59 4.59 -2.02 -7.72
N ASP A 60 5.89 -1.79 -7.51
CA ASP A 60 6.51 -0.46 -7.37
C ASP A 60 7.52 -0.25 -8.49
N GLY A 61 7.39 0.85 -9.25
CA GLY A 61 8.27 1.19 -10.37
C GLY A 61 9.56 1.93 -9.94
N PRO A 62 10.67 1.82 -10.72
CA PRO A 62 11.90 2.55 -10.41
C PRO A 62 11.78 4.07 -10.67
N ASN A 63 12.50 4.86 -9.86
CA ASN A 63 12.68 6.32 -10.01
C ASN A 63 11.43 7.21 -9.78
N CYS A 64 10.57 6.84 -8.82
CA CYS A 64 9.38 7.63 -8.49
C CYS A 64 9.63 8.81 -7.52
N GLU A 65 10.82 8.93 -6.91
CA GLU A 65 11.11 9.93 -5.87
C GLU A 65 10.83 11.39 -6.27
N PRO A 66 11.22 11.89 -7.47
CA PRO A 66 10.86 13.23 -7.92
C PRO A 66 9.35 13.41 -8.15
N CYS A 67 8.63 12.32 -8.44
CA CYS A 67 7.20 12.31 -8.74
C CYS A 67 6.33 12.23 -7.48
N ARG A 68 6.92 12.05 -6.28
CA ARG A 68 6.16 11.95 -5.03
C ARG A 68 5.57 13.32 -4.68
N PRO A 69 4.23 13.47 -4.68
CA PRO A 69 3.59 14.74 -4.37
C PRO A 69 3.70 15.06 -2.88
N LEU A 70 3.78 16.34 -2.53
CA LEU A 70 3.63 16.79 -1.14
C LEU A 70 2.18 16.58 -0.67
N GLN A 71 1.97 16.56 0.65
CA GLN A 71 0.63 16.38 1.23
C GLN A 71 -0.29 17.57 0.96
N ARG A 72 0.26 18.78 0.86
CA ARG A 72 -0.47 19.97 0.39
C ARG A 72 -0.35 20.07 -1.13
N SER A 73 -1.48 20.00 -1.82
CA SER A 73 -1.50 20.19 -3.28
C SER A 73 -1.50 21.69 -3.65
N PRO A 74 -1.24 22.03 -4.92
CA PRO A 74 -1.43 23.40 -5.42
C PRO A 74 -2.90 23.86 -5.45
N ILE A 75 -3.86 22.94 -5.30
CA ILE A 75 -5.29 23.23 -5.30
C ILE A 75 -5.70 23.47 -3.84
N GLU A 76 -6.24 24.67 -3.57
CA GLU A 76 -6.73 25.05 -2.24
C GLU A 76 -7.82 24.09 -1.76
N GLY A 77 -7.74 23.65 -0.50
CA GLY A 77 -8.67 22.66 0.06
C GLY A 77 -8.41 21.20 -0.36
N PHE A 78 -7.47 20.92 -1.26
CA PHE A 78 -7.16 19.57 -1.73
C PHE A 78 -5.82 19.05 -1.18
N TYR A 79 -5.88 17.93 -0.47
CA TYR A 79 -4.74 17.31 0.21
C TYR A 79 -4.58 15.84 -0.17
N LEU A 80 -3.34 15.35 -0.13
CA LEU A 80 -2.98 13.99 -0.49
C LEU A 80 -2.38 13.24 0.71
N SER A 81 -2.74 11.97 0.86
CA SER A 81 -2.12 11.06 1.82
C SER A 81 -1.96 9.66 1.22
N GLY A 82 -0.99 8.92 1.74
CA GLY A 82 -0.56 7.63 1.22
C GLY A 82 0.97 7.51 1.19
N ASP A 83 1.46 6.29 1.23
CA ASP A 83 2.89 5.96 1.20
C ASP A 83 3.62 6.52 -0.06
N TYR A 84 2.90 6.62 -1.18
CA TYR A 84 3.34 7.25 -2.44
C TYR A 84 3.61 8.76 -2.32
N THR A 85 3.00 9.46 -1.37
CA THR A 85 3.26 10.90 -1.14
C THR A 85 4.66 11.11 -0.57
N LYS A 86 5.17 12.34 -0.62
CA LYS A 86 6.56 12.67 -0.25
C LYS A 86 6.77 12.57 1.25
N GLN A 87 7.52 11.56 1.67
CA GLN A 87 7.91 11.34 3.06
C GLN A 87 9.21 10.52 3.10
N LYS A 88 9.88 10.50 4.26
CA LYS A 88 11.25 9.99 4.41
C LYS A 88 11.39 8.46 4.45
N TYR A 89 10.30 7.75 4.73
CA TYR A 89 10.20 6.31 4.61
C TYR A 89 9.83 5.93 3.17
N LEU A 90 10.14 4.71 2.77
CA LEU A 90 9.79 4.19 1.44
C LEU A 90 8.27 3.97 1.33
N ALA A 91 7.82 3.32 0.26
CA ALA A 91 6.46 2.77 0.17
C ALA A 91 6.29 1.67 1.23
N SER A 92 5.86 2.07 2.43
CA SER A 92 5.73 1.18 3.58
C SER A 92 4.54 1.59 4.45
N MET A 93 4.15 0.71 5.38
CA MET A 93 3.12 1.00 6.38
C MET A 93 3.47 2.25 7.21
N GLU A 94 4.73 2.39 7.62
CA GLU A 94 5.23 3.57 8.33
C GLU A 94 5.16 4.82 7.44
N GLY A 95 5.45 4.66 6.15
CA GLY A 95 5.31 5.72 5.15
C GLY A 95 3.87 6.22 5.01
N ALA A 96 2.91 5.30 4.94
CA ALA A 96 1.48 5.61 4.89
C ALA A 96 1.01 6.34 6.15
N VAL A 97 1.41 5.85 7.33
CA VAL A 97 1.04 6.46 8.61
C VAL A 97 1.67 7.85 8.77
N LEU A 98 2.96 7.99 8.44
CA LEU A 98 3.64 9.29 8.49
C LEU A 98 3.01 10.27 7.50
N SER A 99 2.69 9.82 6.28
CA SER A 99 1.99 10.63 5.29
C SER A 99 0.65 11.16 5.82
N GLY A 100 -0.17 10.30 6.42
CA GLY A 100 -1.43 10.70 7.04
C GLY A 100 -1.23 11.76 8.13
N LYS A 101 -0.20 11.60 8.96
CA LYS A 101 0.15 12.59 9.99
C LYS A 101 0.56 13.94 9.38
N LEU A 102 1.38 13.93 8.33
CA LEU A 102 1.80 15.15 7.62
C LEU A 102 0.61 15.83 6.93
N CYS A 103 -0.31 15.06 6.35
CA CYS A 103 -1.53 15.58 5.74
C CYS A 103 -2.42 16.27 6.78
N ALA A 104 -2.69 15.62 7.92
CA ALA A 104 -3.43 16.23 9.01
C ALA A 104 -2.76 17.51 9.55
N GLN A 105 -1.43 17.53 9.64
CA GLN A 105 -0.68 18.74 10.01
C GLN A 105 -0.87 19.87 9.00
N ALA A 106 -0.84 19.59 7.69
CA ALA A 106 -1.07 20.60 6.66
C ALA A 106 -2.48 21.20 6.75
N ILE A 107 -3.50 20.36 6.97
CA ILE A 107 -4.89 20.81 7.13
C ILE A 107 -5.03 21.74 8.34
N VAL A 108 -4.44 21.37 9.49
CA VAL A 108 -4.51 22.19 10.71
C VAL A 108 -3.75 23.51 10.54
N GLN A 109 -2.62 23.53 9.82
CA GLN A 109 -1.89 24.75 9.52
C GLN A 109 -2.69 25.71 8.62
N ASP A 110 -3.49 25.17 7.71
CA ASP A 110 -4.30 25.95 6.76
C ASP A 110 -5.69 26.27 7.32
N TYR A 111 -5.98 25.95 8.58
CA TYR A 111 -7.31 26.06 9.19
C TYR A 111 -7.99 27.41 8.95
N GLU A 112 -7.29 28.52 9.19
CA GLU A 112 -7.83 29.87 9.01
C GLU A 112 -8.21 30.15 7.54
N LEU A 113 -7.40 29.67 6.59
CA LEU A 113 -7.68 29.80 5.15
C LEU A 113 -8.92 28.98 4.77
N LEU A 114 -9.00 27.74 5.24
CA LEU A 114 -10.11 26.83 4.97
C LEU A 114 -11.43 27.35 5.56
N VAL A 115 -11.41 27.92 6.76
CA VAL A 115 -12.58 28.55 7.38
C VAL A 115 -13.02 29.77 6.59
N ALA A 116 -12.09 30.65 6.20
CA ALA A 116 -12.41 31.84 5.41
C ALA A 116 -12.98 31.47 4.03
N TRP A 117 -12.45 30.43 3.38
CA TRP A 117 -12.96 29.91 2.12
C TRP A 117 -14.38 29.36 2.26
N GLY A 118 -14.63 28.53 3.28
CA GLY A 118 -15.97 27.98 3.55
C GLY A 118 -17.02 29.07 3.85
N GLN A 119 -16.63 30.16 4.53
CA GLN A 119 -17.52 31.30 4.77
C GLN A 119 -17.87 32.04 3.47
N ARG A 120 -16.93 32.17 2.53
CA ARG A 120 -17.19 32.79 1.22
C ARG A 120 -18.16 31.96 0.40
N GLU A 121 -17.95 30.65 0.29
CA GLU A 121 -18.88 29.76 -0.42
C GLU A 121 -20.30 29.82 0.17
N LEU A 122 -20.43 29.80 1.50
CA LEU A 122 -21.73 29.90 2.17
C LEU A 122 -22.43 31.24 1.88
N THR A 123 -21.67 32.33 1.85
CA THR A 123 -22.22 33.67 1.58
C THR A 123 -22.68 33.81 0.13
N GLU A 124 -21.90 33.29 -0.82
CA GLU A 124 -22.26 33.26 -2.24
C GLU A 124 -23.48 32.37 -2.51
N ALA A 125 -23.55 31.20 -1.87
CA ALA A 125 -24.69 30.29 -2.00
C ALA A 125 -26.00 30.85 -1.41
N THR A 126 -25.93 31.75 -0.42
CA THR A 126 -27.11 32.39 0.20
C THR A 126 -27.61 33.61 -0.60
N MET A 127 -26.75 34.18 -1.46
CA MET A 127 -27.07 35.33 -2.33
C MET A 127 -27.62 34.93 -3.70
N SER A 128 -27.67 33.62 -4.01
CA SER A 128 -28.29 33.04 -5.21
C SER A 128 -29.67 32.48 -4.93
#